data_AF-A0A1C5ACF1-F1
#
_entry.id   AF-A0A1C5ACF1-F1
#
_cell.length_a   1.000
_cell.length_b   1.000
_cell.length_c   1.000
_cell.angle_alpha   90.00
_cell.angle_beta   90.00
_cell.angle_gamma   90.00
#
_symmetry.space_group_name_H-M   'P 1'
#
loop_
_entity.id
_entity.type
_entity.pdbx_description
1 polymer ?
#
loop_
_entity_poly.entity_id
_entity_poly.type
_entity_poly.pdbx_seq_one_letter_code
_entity_poly.pdbx_strand_id
1 'polypeptide(L)'
;MRYGTDSEYPFDTDNRAWRRLSSVTSEHFDAITWTRDPDGRPVLLTLTDMPTGDVVTLAVLDSLEIRDPYTLLAVHTGGELDAYSPTSGATAAGAHAATLALDSTTLAATRPAPLHDPTATALPAACWVDLPTDLAAALHPALYDARTCALVLLDRTGGRFAAVGPFPAHAAADAWQPDDGPGRTADRLIVPLHPVTHQEAQP
;
A
#
# COMPACT_ATOMS: atom_id res chain seq x y z
N MET A 1 -22.07 -11.23 -15.41
CA MET A 1 -22.12 -12.71 -15.37
C MET A 1 -20.68 -13.16 -15.11
N ARG A 2 -20.44 -13.77 -13.94
CA ARG A 2 -19.15 -14.27 -13.37
C ARG A 2 -17.92 -13.34 -13.47
N TYR A 3 -17.79 -12.46 -12.48
CA TYR A 3 -16.48 -12.01 -12.00
C TYR A 3 -15.87 -13.18 -11.22
N GLY A 4 -14.92 -13.89 -11.85
CA GLY A 4 -14.14 -14.91 -11.18
C GLY A 4 -13.19 -14.23 -10.20
N THR A 5 -13.37 -14.51 -8.93
CA THR A 5 -12.44 -14.20 -7.85
C THR A 5 -11.18 -15.01 -8.05
N ASP A 6 -10.17 -14.44 -8.70
CA ASP A 6 -8.79 -14.90 -8.53
C ASP A 6 -8.16 -14.03 -7.45
N SER A 7 -8.21 -14.53 -6.21
CA SER A 7 -7.87 -13.79 -4.99
C SER A 7 -6.39 -13.78 -4.65
N GLU A 8 -5.53 -14.31 -5.53
CA GLU A 8 -4.09 -14.44 -5.32
C GLU A 8 -3.28 -13.84 -6.49
N TYR A 9 -3.50 -12.56 -6.84
CA TYR A 9 -2.67 -11.74 -7.76
C TYR A 9 -2.97 -11.82 -9.28
N PRO A 10 -4.00 -11.11 -9.79
CA PRO A 10 -4.20 -10.98 -11.23
C PRO A 10 -3.41 -9.82 -11.83
N PHE A 11 -2.62 -10.09 -12.88
CA PHE A 11 -2.17 -9.06 -13.81
C PHE A 11 -3.40 -8.41 -14.42
N ASP A 12 -3.64 -7.14 -14.09
CA ASP A 12 -4.82 -6.41 -14.56
C ASP A 12 -4.68 -6.08 -16.05
N THR A 13 -5.35 -6.87 -16.90
CA THR A 13 -5.41 -6.61 -18.35
C THR A 13 -6.29 -5.40 -18.69
N ASP A 14 -7.05 -4.88 -17.74
CA ASP A 14 -7.80 -3.63 -17.87
C ASP A 14 -6.96 -2.39 -17.52
N ASN A 15 -5.75 -2.59 -16.97
CA ASN A 15 -4.78 -1.53 -16.73
C ASN A 15 -4.53 -0.71 -18.01
N ARG A 16 -4.57 0.62 -17.84
CA ARG A 16 -4.42 1.59 -18.93
C ARG A 16 -3.11 1.45 -19.72
N ALA A 17 -1.99 1.19 -19.06
CA ALA A 17 -0.70 0.98 -19.70
C ALA A 17 -0.72 -0.27 -20.59
N TRP A 18 -1.29 -1.38 -20.09
CA TRP A 18 -1.44 -2.60 -20.89
C TRP A 18 -2.38 -2.38 -22.09
N ARG A 19 -3.54 -1.76 -21.89
CA ARG A 19 -4.48 -1.44 -22.98
C ARG A 19 -3.85 -0.54 -24.05
N ARG A 20 -3.08 0.47 -23.64
CA ARG A 20 -2.36 1.36 -24.56
C ARG A 20 -1.28 0.63 -25.34
N LEU A 21 -0.45 -0.16 -24.64
CA LEU A 21 0.57 -0.97 -25.28
C LEU A 21 -0.07 -1.90 -26.31
N SER A 22 -1.07 -2.69 -25.89
CA SER A 22 -1.77 -3.64 -26.77
C SER A 22 -2.38 -2.96 -27.98
N SER A 23 -3.12 -1.85 -27.80
CA SER A 23 -3.74 -1.10 -28.91
C SER A 23 -2.69 -0.63 -29.92
N VAL A 24 -1.65 0.07 -29.45
CA VAL A 24 -0.61 0.63 -30.33
C VAL A 24 0.14 -0.48 -31.04
N THR A 25 0.48 -1.58 -30.35
CA THR A 25 1.20 -2.68 -30.97
C THR A 25 0.37 -3.42 -32.00
N SER A 26 -0.93 -3.62 -31.76
CA SER A 26 -1.82 -4.31 -32.72
C SER A 26 -2.16 -3.45 -33.95
N GLU A 27 -2.00 -2.13 -33.88
CA GLU A 27 -2.14 -1.24 -35.05
C GLU A 27 -0.96 -1.33 -36.02
N HIS A 28 0.23 -1.67 -35.52
CA HIS A 28 1.48 -1.60 -36.28
C HIS A 28 2.15 -2.95 -36.56
N PHE A 29 1.85 -3.97 -35.76
CA PHE A 29 2.47 -5.29 -35.84
C PHE A 29 1.40 -6.38 -35.86
N ASP A 30 1.73 -7.55 -36.42
CA ASP A 30 0.99 -8.76 -36.10
C ASP A 30 1.37 -9.19 -34.68
N ALA A 31 0.45 -8.95 -33.74
CA ALA A 31 0.68 -9.03 -32.31
C ALA A 31 0.03 -10.29 -31.71
N ILE A 32 0.84 -11.18 -31.13
CA ILE A 32 0.39 -12.39 -30.45
C ILE A 32 0.65 -12.25 -28.96
N THR A 33 -0.43 -12.29 -28.17
CA THR A 33 -0.34 -12.37 -26.71
C THR A 33 -0.36 -13.84 -26.29
N TRP A 34 0.71 -14.29 -25.64
CA TRP A 34 0.79 -15.63 -25.08
C TRP A 34 0.25 -15.61 -23.65
N THR A 35 -0.71 -16.48 -23.37
CA THR A 35 -1.31 -16.62 -22.05
C THR A 35 -0.82 -17.88 -21.35
N ARG A 36 -0.65 -17.82 -20.04
CA ARG A 36 -0.40 -18.98 -19.20
C ARG A 36 -1.72 -19.74 -18.98
N ASP A 37 -1.65 -21.05 -19.03
CA ASP A 37 -2.74 -21.92 -18.57
C ASP A 37 -2.52 -22.26 -17.08
N PRO A 38 -3.58 -22.36 -16.25
CA PRO A 38 -5.00 -22.20 -16.58
C PRO A 38 -5.56 -20.78 -16.37
N ASP A 39 -4.76 -19.85 -15.86
CA ASP A 39 -5.21 -18.51 -15.40
C ASP A 39 -5.49 -17.52 -16.55
N GLY A 40 -5.10 -17.85 -17.79
CA GLY A 40 -5.33 -17.01 -18.97
C GLY A 40 -4.44 -15.75 -18.98
N ARG A 41 -3.42 -15.72 -18.13
CA ARG A 41 -2.63 -14.51 -17.87
C ARG A 41 -1.60 -14.25 -18.97
N PRO A 42 -1.46 -13.02 -19.51
CA PRO A 42 -0.37 -12.68 -20.43
C PRO A 42 1.02 -12.91 -19.82
N VAL A 43 1.89 -13.63 -20.53
CA VAL A 43 3.27 -13.90 -20.13
C VAL A 43 4.30 -13.45 -21.17
N LEU A 44 3.91 -13.38 -22.44
CA LEU A 44 4.74 -12.89 -23.53
C LEU A 44 3.88 -12.10 -24.51
N LEU A 45 4.46 -11.07 -25.12
CA LEU A 45 3.91 -10.37 -26.27
C LEU A 45 4.91 -10.49 -27.42
N THR A 46 4.52 -11.19 -28.49
CA THR A 46 5.32 -11.28 -29.71
C THR A 46 4.76 -10.31 -30.74
N LEU A 47 5.64 -9.48 -31.30
CA LEU A 47 5.32 -8.51 -32.34
C LEU A 47 6.09 -8.88 -33.60
N THR A 48 5.37 -9.04 -34.70
CA THR A 48 5.95 -9.32 -36.01
C THR A 48 5.74 -8.13 -36.93
N ASP A 49 6.82 -7.56 -37.46
CA ASP A 49 6.77 -6.56 -38.52
C ASP A 49 6.51 -7.28 -39.86
N MET A 50 5.28 -7.19 -40.36
CA MET A 50 4.85 -7.91 -41.57
C MET A 50 5.66 -7.55 -42.83
N PRO A 51 5.98 -6.26 -43.08
CA PRO A 51 6.88 -5.85 -44.17
C PRO A 51 8.28 -6.49 -44.16
N THR A 52 8.94 -6.60 -43.01
CA THR A 52 10.35 -7.05 -42.93
C THR A 52 10.48 -8.51 -42.52
N GLY A 53 9.48 -9.05 -41.82
CA GLY A 53 9.53 -10.34 -41.16
C GLY A 53 10.27 -10.32 -39.82
N ASP A 54 10.68 -9.14 -39.32
CA ASP A 54 11.37 -9.03 -38.04
C ASP A 54 10.43 -9.36 -36.88
N VAL A 55 10.94 -10.09 -35.89
CA VAL A 55 10.18 -10.54 -34.73
C VAL A 55 10.86 -10.07 -33.45
N VAL A 56 10.10 -9.41 -32.57
CA VAL A 56 10.51 -9.13 -31.20
C VAL A 56 9.53 -9.79 -30.23
N THR A 57 10.05 -10.45 -29.20
CA THR A 57 9.25 -11.01 -28.12
C THR A 57 9.60 -10.31 -26.82
N LEU A 58 8.59 -9.72 -26.19
CA LEU A 58 8.68 -9.05 -24.91
C LEU A 58 8.18 -10.00 -23.82
N ALA A 59 8.99 -10.23 -22.80
CA ALA A 59 8.52 -10.89 -21.60
C ALA A 59 7.58 -9.94 -20.85
N VAL A 60 6.32 -10.37 -20.64
CA VAL A 60 5.41 -9.71 -19.72
C VAL A 60 5.77 -10.23 -18.34
N LEU A 61 6.81 -9.62 -17.77
CA LEU A 61 7.16 -9.89 -16.40
C LEU A 61 6.03 -9.36 -15.53
N ASP A 62 5.38 -10.28 -14.82
CA ASP A 62 4.94 -9.92 -13.48
C ASP A 62 6.20 -9.48 -12.75
N SER A 63 6.42 -8.19 -12.63
CA SER A 63 6.71 -7.81 -11.27
C SER A 63 5.42 -8.13 -10.53
N LEU A 64 5.38 -9.30 -9.89
CA LEU A 64 4.72 -9.43 -8.60
C LEU A 64 5.41 -8.33 -7.77
N GLU A 65 4.95 -7.11 -7.96
CA GLU A 65 5.18 -6.02 -7.05
C GLU A 65 4.27 -6.43 -5.89
N ILE A 66 4.73 -7.44 -5.14
CA ILE A 66 4.40 -7.61 -3.73
C ILE A 66 4.94 -6.34 -3.12
N ARG A 67 4.17 -5.27 -3.30
CA ARG A 67 4.38 -4.07 -2.55
C ARG A 67 3.71 -4.43 -1.25
N ASP A 68 4.52 -4.77 -0.28
CA ASP A 68 4.08 -4.93 1.09
C ASP A 68 3.09 -3.80 1.38
N PRO A 69 1.96 -4.07 2.06
CA PRO A 69 1.00 -3.04 2.39
C PRO A 69 1.70 -1.96 3.23
N TYR A 70 1.56 -0.70 2.82
CA TYR A 70 2.06 0.46 3.56
C TYR A 70 0.91 1.38 3.93
N THR A 71 1.10 2.09 5.03
CA THR A 71 0.29 3.22 5.45
C THR A 71 1.14 4.48 5.45
N LEU A 72 0.53 5.62 5.16
CA LEU A 72 1.13 6.92 5.44
C LEU A 72 0.60 7.38 6.80
N LEU A 73 1.48 7.49 7.79
CA LEU A 73 1.14 8.15 9.05
C LEU A 73 1.28 9.66 8.87
N ALA A 74 0.30 10.40 9.36
CA ALA A 74 0.26 11.84 9.35
C ALA A 74 0.22 12.36 10.79
N VAL A 75 1.17 13.23 11.13
CA VAL A 75 1.23 13.90 12.41
C VAL A 75 0.82 15.35 12.23
N HIS A 76 -0.14 15.79 13.03
CA HIS A 76 -0.59 17.16 13.05
C HIS A 76 0.17 17.99 14.09
N THR A 77 0.09 19.32 14.00
CA THR A 77 0.82 20.26 14.87
C THR A 77 0.51 20.11 16.35
N GLY A 78 -0.65 19.52 16.72
CA GLY A 78 -1.00 19.24 18.10
C GLY A 78 -0.46 17.91 18.63
N GLY A 79 0.11 17.06 17.78
CA GLY A 79 0.54 15.70 18.10
C GLY A 79 -0.48 14.63 17.74
N GLU A 80 -1.61 15.01 17.14
CA GLU A 80 -2.61 14.08 16.63
C GLU A 80 -2.01 13.20 15.53
N LEU A 81 -2.29 11.90 15.60
CA LEU A 81 -1.83 10.90 14.66
C LEU A 81 -3.01 10.29 13.89
N ASP A 82 -2.93 10.40 12.57
CA ASP A 82 -3.84 9.78 11.60
C ASP A 82 -3.07 8.81 10.70
N ALA A 83 -3.78 7.84 10.09
CA ALA A 83 -3.21 6.88 9.16
C ALA A 83 -3.99 6.86 7.84
N TYR A 84 -3.27 6.71 6.72
CA TYR A 84 -3.84 6.70 5.37
C TYR A 84 -3.39 5.45 4.62
N SER A 85 -4.33 4.56 4.27
CA SER A 85 -4.02 3.26 3.69
C SER A 85 -5.22 2.65 2.92
N PRO A 86 -5.06 1.44 2.34
CA PRO A 86 -3.80 0.78 2.01
C PRO A 86 -3.12 1.47 0.83
N THR A 87 -1.78 1.48 0.83
CA THR A 87 -0.98 1.87 -0.32
C THR A 87 -0.02 0.76 -0.68
N SER A 88 0.27 0.63 -1.97
CA SER A 88 1.20 -0.37 -2.48
C SER A 88 2.62 0.17 -2.35
N GLY A 89 3.23 -0.06 -1.18
CA GLY A 89 4.64 0.22 -0.87
C GLY A 89 4.96 1.65 -0.44
N ALA A 90 6.19 1.84 0.08
CA ALA A 90 6.66 3.08 0.68
C ALA A 90 6.57 4.30 -0.24
N THR A 91 6.88 4.14 -1.53
CA THR A 91 6.84 5.23 -2.51
C THR A 91 5.40 5.71 -2.74
N ALA A 92 4.43 4.79 -2.83
CA ALA A 92 3.04 5.15 -3.03
C ALA A 92 2.45 5.83 -1.79
N ALA A 93 2.74 5.32 -0.59
CA ALA A 93 2.45 6.00 0.67
C ALA A 93 3.03 7.42 0.69
N GLY A 94 4.32 7.56 0.37
CA GLY A 94 5.01 8.85 0.37
C GLY A 94 4.44 9.84 -0.64
N ALA A 95 4.01 9.39 -1.82
CA ALA A 95 3.40 10.25 -2.84
C ALA A 95 2.09 10.89 -2.34
N HIS A 96 1.34 10.21 -1.47
CA HIS A 96 0.10 10.76 -0.90
C HIS A 96 0.35 11.94 0.07
N ALA A 97 1.56 12.05 0.64
CA ALA A 97 1.89 13.14 1.57
C ALA A 97 1.75 14.52 0.92
N ALA A 98 2.07 14.65 -0.37
CA ALA A 98 1.94 15.91 -1.10
C ALA A 98 0.47 16.35 -1.22
N THR A 99 -0.43 15.41 -1.54
CA THR A 99 -1.87 15.69 -1.58
C THR A 99 -2.37 16.10 -0.20
N LEU A 100 -2.00 15.35 0.85
CA LEU A 100 -2.43 15.66 2.21
C LEU A 100 -1.94 17.03 2.70
N ALA A 101 -0.73 17.42 2.34
CA ALA A 101 -0.17 18.73 2.68
C ALA A 101 -0.90 19.91 2.00
N LEU A 102 -1.54 19.68 0.84
CA LEU A 102 -2.37 20.68 0.18
C LEU A 102 -3.72 20.86 0.89
N ASP A 103 -4.27 19.76 1.44
CA ASP A 103 -5.59 19.73 2.04
C ASP A 103 -5.58 20.05 3.55
N SER A 104 -4.43 19.95 4.21
CA SER A 104 -4.30 20.13 5.66
C SER A 104 -3.29 21.21 6.04
N THR A 105 -3.78 22.26 6.70
CA THR A 105 -2.94 23.36 7.22
C THR A 105 -2.27 23.03 8.55
N THR A 106 -2.68 21.93 9.21
CA THR A 106 -2.14 21.50 10.50
C THR A 106 -1.17 20.34 10.36
N LEU A 107 -0.87 19.89 9.14
CA LEU A 107 0.05 18.79 8.91
C LEU A 107 1.49 19.21 9.27
N ALA A 108 2.08 18.54 10.26
CA ALA A 108 3.44 18.83 10.72
C ALA A 108 4.47 17.87 10.12
N ALA A 109 4.13 16.58 10.02
CA ALA A 109 5.03 15.57 9.46
C ALA A 109 4.23 14.40 8.87
N THR A 110 4.85 13.69 7.93
CA THR A 110 4.31 12.45 7.39
C THR A 110 5.38 11.38 7.31
N ARG A 111 5.01 10.11 7.52
CA ARG A 111 5.96 8.99 7.45
C ARG A 111 5.28 7.75 6.86
N PRO A 112 5.75 7.26 5.70
CA PRO A 112 5.40 5.92 5.23
C PRO A 112 5.87 4.86 6.23
N ALA A 113 5.03 3.88 6.49
CA ALA A 113 5.36 2.75 7.34
C ALA A 113 4.75 1.45 6.78
N PRO A 114 5.42 0.30 6.94
CA PRO A 114 4.81 -0.99 6.69
C PRO A 114 3.54 -1.14 7.53
N LEU A 115 2.48 -1.65 6.92
CA LEU A 115 1.22 -1.96 7.56
C LEU A 115 1.15 -3.47 7.79
N HIS A 116 1.48 -3.91 9.00
CA HIS A 116 1.55 -5.32 9.34
C HIS A 116 0.16 -5.97 9.40
N ASP A 117 0.05 -7.20 8.89
CA ASP A 117 -1.20 -7.96 8.84
C ASP A 117 -1.67 -8.30 10.27
N PRO A 118 -2.89 -7.88 10.68
CA PRO A 118 -3.42 -8.14 12.00
C PRO A 118 -3.67 -9.62 12.30
N THR A 119 -3.69 -10.50 11.30
CA THR A 119 -3.84 -11.95 11.51
C THR A 119 -2.56 -12.62 12.01
N ALA A 120 -1.41 -11.95 11.87
CA ALA A 120 -0.11 -12.42 12.34
C ALA A 120 0.34 -11.66 13.60
N THR A 121 0.64 -12.37 14.67
CA THR A 121 1.09 -11.79 15.97
C THR A 121 2.61 -11.67 16.09
N ALA A 122 3.37 -12.37 15.25
CA ALA A 122 4.80 -12.16 15.11
C ALA A 122 5.05 -10.84 14.37
N LEU A 123 5.65 -9.86 15.05
CA LEU A 123 5.96 -8.55 14.49
C LEU A 123 7.47 -8.44 14.16
N PRO A 124 7.87 -8.49 12.88
CA PRO A 124 9.27 -8.41 12.47
C PRO A 124 9.92 -7.07 12.82
N ALA A 125 11.24 -7.08 13.01
CA ALA A 125 12.02 -5.85 13.23
C ALA A 125 11.87 -4.83 12.08
N ALA A 126 11.67 -5.32 10.85
CA ALA A 126 11.47 -4.48 9.66
C ALA A 126 10.18 -3.64 9.69
N CYS A 127 9.21 -3.98 10.53
CA CYS A 127 7.99 -3.18 10.71
C CYS A 127 8.21 -1.95 11.59
N TRP A 128 9.33 -1.89 12.32
CA TRP A 128 9.65 -0.75 13.18
C TRP A 128 10.34 0.34 12.39
N VAL A 129 9.79 1.55 12.48
CA VAL A 129 10.29 2.74 11.81
C VAL A 129 10.75 3.74 12.86
N ASP A 130 11.97 4.27 12.67
CA ASP A 130 12.53 5.29 13.56
C ASP A 130 11.73 6.60 13.50
N LEU A 131 11.65 7.24 14.67
CA LEU A 131 10.95 8.48 14.93
C LEU A 131 11.79 9.35 15.87
N PRO A 132 11.90 10.67 15.64
CA PRO A 132 12.47 11.58 16.62
C PRO A 132 11.80 11.41 17.99
N THR A 133 12.57 11.35 19.07
CA THR A 133 12.07 11.03 20.42
C THR A 133 11.18 12.11 21.00
N ASP A 134 11.41 13.37 20.63
CA ASP A 134 10.55 14.51 20.93
C ASP A 134 9.17 14.37 20.26
N LEU A 135 9.15 13.97 18.99
CA LEU A 135 7.92 13.65 18.29
C LEU A 135 7.21 12.45 18.94
N ALA A 136 7.94 11.37 19.22
CA ALA A 136 7.44 10.20 19.93
C ALA A 136 6.82 10.54 21.30
N ALA A 137 7.32 11.56 22.00
CA ALA A 137 6.77 12.00 23.28
C ALA A 137 5.44 12.77 23.14
N ALA A 138 5.20 13.42 22.01
CA ALA A 138 4.00 14.23 21.77
C ALA A 138 2.83 13.46 21.14
N LEU A 139 3.08 12.30 20.53
CA LEU A 139 2.03 11.58 19.78
C LEU A 139 0.87 11.11 20.65
N HIS A 140 -0.34 11.34 20.13
CA HIS A 140 -1.59 10.78 20.62
C HIS A 140 -2.55 10.51 19.45
N PRO A 141 -3.54 9.62 19.61
CA PRO A 141 -4.48 9.34 18.53
C PRO A 141 -5.30 10.58 18.18
N ALA A 142 -5.63 10.76 16.90
CA ALA A 142 -6.67 11.68 16.51
C ALA A 142 -8.05 11.17 16.99
N LEU A 143 -8.90 12.08 17.44
CA LEU A 143 -10.23 11.77 17.96
C LEU A 143 -11.25 11.77 16.81
N TYR A 144 -11.24 10.73 15.97
CA TYR A 144 -12.20 10.57 14.88
C TYR A 144 -12.84 9.19 14.84
N ASP A 145 -14.15 9.15 14.55
CA ASP A 145 -14.91 7.91 14.34
C ASP A 145 -14.71 7.42 12.91
N ALA A 146 -13.61 6.70 12.68
CA ALA A 146 -13.36 6.03 11.41
C ALA A 146 -13.92 4.61 11.43
N ARG A 147 -14.51 4.21 10.30
CA ARG A 147 -15.03 2.84 10.09
C ARG A 147 -13.96 1.76 10.14
N THR A 148 -12.71 2.15 9.93
CA THR A 148 -11.51 1.30 9.99
C THR A 148 -10.44 2.03 10.80
N CYS A 149 -9.63 1.26 11.51
CA CYS A 149 -8.54 1.80 12.32
C CYS A 149 -7.25 1.01 12.11
N ALA A 150 -6.13 1.63 12.48
CA ALA A 150 -4.85 0.97 12.61
C ALA A 150 -4.40 1.06 14.07
N LEU A 151 -3.71 0.02 14.53
CA LEU A 151 -2.99 0.06 15.80
C LEU A 151 -1.56 0.51 15.52
N VAL A 152 -1.15 1.62 16.13
CA VAL A 152 0.23 2.07 16.15
C VAL A 152 0.83 1.70 17.50
N LEU A 153 1.82 0.82 17.46
CA LEU A 153 2.67 0.50 18.60
C LEU A 153 3.80 1.52 18.66
N LEU A 154 3.92 2.24 19.76
CA LEU A 154 4.89 3.32 19.93
C LEU A 154 5.86 3.01 21.08
N ASP A 155 7.12 2.78 20.74
CA ASP A 155 8.21 2.71 21.71
C ASP A 155 8.78 4.11 21.91
N ARG A 156 8.23 4.83 22.90
CA ARG A 156 8.65 6.20 23.23
C ARG A 156 10.10 6.28 23.71
N THR A 157 10.61 5.21 24.33
CA THR A 157 11.98 5.18 24.85
C THR A 157 12.98 5.02 23.72
N GLY A 158 12.69 4.12 22.78
CA GLY A 158 13.51 3.86 21.61
C GLY A 158 13.31 4.85 20.46
N GLY A 159 12.26 5.67 20.49
CA GLY A 159 11.93 6.58 19.39
C GLY A 159 11.59 5.83 18.11
N ARG A 160 10.65 4.88 18.19
CA ARG A 160 10.25 4.07 17.02
C ARG A 160 8.79 3.65 17.13
N PHE A 161 8.17 3.35 16.01
CA PHE A 161 6.80 2.87 15.96
C PHE A 161 6.62 1.76 14.92
N ALA A 162 5.54 1.00 15.06
CA ALA A 162 5.07 0.04 14.06
C ALA A 162 3.55 0.19 13.86
N ALA A 163 3.07 -0.02 12.65
CA ALA A 163 1.64 0.04 12.31
C ALA A 163 1.09 -1.35 11.99
N VAL A 164 -0.09 -1.65 12.52
CA VAL A 164 -0.79 -2.94 12.34
C VAL A 164 -2.23 -2.65 11.92
N GLY A 165 -2.72 -3.38 10.93
CA GLY A 165 -4.09 -3.23 10.44
C GLY A 165 -4.21 -3.57 8.95
N PRO A 166 -5.34 -3.26 8.31
CA PRO A 166 -6.50 -2.57 8.87
C PRO A 166 -7.29 -3.43 9.87
N PHE A 167 -7.83 -2.79 10.91
CA PHE A 167 -8.81 -3.41 11.81
C PHE A 167 -10.23 -2.92 11.48
N PRO A 168 -11.24 -3.81 11.55
CA PRO A 168 -12.63 -3.45 11.27
C PRO A 168 -13.31 -2.66 12.39
N ALA A 169 -12.72 -2.62 13.59
CA ALA A 169 -13.26 -1.90 14.75
C ALA A 169 -12.18 -1.66 15.80
N HIS A 170 -12.37 -0.61 16.62
CA HIS A 170 -11.48 -0.27 17.71
C HIS A 170 -11.25 -1.43 18.69
N ALA A 171 -12.30 -2.19 19.03
CA ALA A 171 -12.18 -3.34 19.93
C ALA A 171 -11.28 -4.47 19.39
N ALA A 172 -11.25 -4.66 18.06
CA ALA A 172 -10.39 -5.66 17.44
C ALA A 172 -8.92 -5.22 17.47
N ALA A 173 -8.65 -3.93 17.25
CA ALA A 173 -7.32 -3.36 17.41
C ALA A 173 -6.84 -3.44 18.87
N ASP A 174 -7.72 -3.14 19.83
CA ASP A 174 -7.41 -3.16 21.26
C ASP A 174 -7.07 -4.57 21.77
N ALA A 175 -7.75 -5.60 21.26
CA ALA A 175 -7.49 -6.99 21.62
C ALA A 175 -6.21 -7.57 21.00
N TRP A 176 -5.69 -6.99 19.92
CA TRP A 176 -4.51 -7.52 19.23
C TRP A 176 -3.23 -7.24 20.01
N GLN A 177 -2.36 -8.23 20.20
CA GLN A 177 -1.08 -8.06 20.88
C GLN A 177 0.01 -8.88 20.18
N PRO A 178 1.24 -8.35 20.07
CA PRO A 178 2.32 -9.13 19.50
C PRO A 178 2.74 -10.27 20.42
N ASP A 179 3.22 -11.36 19.82
CA ASP A 179 3.63 -12.56 20.56
C ASP A 179 4.79 -12.29 21.48
N ASP A 180 5.78 -11.47 21.09
CA ASP A 180 6.98 -11.14 21.86
C ASP A 180 7.61 -9.82 21.39
N GLY A 181 8.62 -9.32 22.10
CA GLY A 181 9.45 -8.17 21.69
C GLY A 181 8.96 -6.79 22.16
N PRO A 182 9.54 -5.70 21.63
CA PRO A 182 9.27 -4.33 22.10
C PRO A 182 7.80 -3.92 21.95
N GLY A 183 7.06 -4.55 21.02
CA GLY A 183 5.64 -4.27 20.82
C GLY A 183 4.74 -4.67 21.99
N ARG A 184 5.17 -5.57 22.89
CA ARG A 184 4.38 -5.93 24.08
C ARG A 184 4.39 -4.83 25.14
N THR A 185 5.48 -4.09 25.24
CA THR A 185 5.68 -3.01 26.23
C THR A 185 5.51 -1.61 25.63
N ALA A 186 5.30 -1.53 24.31
CA ALA A 186 5.05 -0.28 23.62
C ALA A 186 3.69 0.30 23.99
N ASP A 187 3.59 1.62 23.92
CA ASP A 187 2.32 2.31 24.00
C ASP A 187 1.45 1.95 22.79
N ARG A 188 0.14 1.94 23.01
CA ARG A 188 -0.83 1.47 22.01
C ARG A 188 -1.74 2.62 21.63
N LEU A 189 -1.61 3.08 20.40
CA LEU A 189 -2.39 4.18 19.85
C LEU A 189 -3.30 3.63 18.75
N ILE A 190 -4.61 3.64 18.97
CA ILE A 190 -5.58 3.23 17.94
C ILE A 190 -5.98 4.47 17.17
N VAL A 191 -5.56 4.54 15.91
CA VAL A 191 -5.73 5.71 15.06
C VAL A 191 -6.76 5.44 13.96
N PRO A 192 -7.51 6.46 13.53
CA PRO A 192 -8.39 6.32 12.38
C PRO A 192 -7.57 5.99 11.13
N LEU A 193 -8.11 5.11 10.28
CA LEU A 193 -7.49 4.69 9.04
C LEU A 193 -8.33 5.15 7.86
N HIS A 194 -7.83 6.17 7.17
CA HIS A 194 -8.49 6.81 6.05
C HIS A 194 -8.15 6.11 4.73
N PRO A 195 -9.13 5.87 3.85
CA PRO A 195 -8.85 5.34 2.53
C PRO A 195 -8.06 6.35 1.71
N VAL A 196 -6.95 5.91 1.10
CA VAL A 196 -6.27 6.69 0.08
C VAL A 196 -7.11 6.63 -1.18
N THR A 197 -7.88 7.68 -1.45
CA THR A 197 -8.49 7.87 -2.75
C THR A 197 -7.40 8.33 -3.70
N HIS A 198 -6.89 7.41 -4.52
CA HIS A 198 -6.24 7.84 -5.75
C HIS A 198 -7.32 8.51 -6.59
N GLN A 199 -7.39 9.83 -6.53
CA GLN A 199 -8.12 10.59 -7.53
C GLN A 199 -7.34 10.39 -8.84
N GLU A 200 -7.70 9.35 -9.59
CA GLU A 200 -7.24 9.19 -10.95
C GLU A 200 -7.52 10.51 -11.66
N ALA A 201 -6.46 11.15 -12.16
CA ALA A 201 -6.60 12.33 -12.98
C ALA A 201 -7.52 11.99 -14.16
N GLN A 202 -8.78 12.39 -14.07
CA GLN A 202 -9.71 12.36 -15.18
C GLN A 202 -9.34 13.48 -16.17
N PRO A 203 -9.52 13.22 -17.48
CA PRO A 203 -8.91 13.97 -18.58
C PRO A 203 -9.31 15.44 -18.68
#